data_AF-A0AAE9FCU6-F1
#
_entry.id   AF-A0AAE9FCU6-F1
#
_cell.length_a   1.000
_cell.length_b   1.000
_cell.length_c   1.000
_cell.angle_alpha   90.00
_cell.angle_beta   90.00
_cell.angle_gamma   90.00
#
_symmetry.space_group_name_H-M   'P 1'
#
loop_
_entity.id
_entity.type
_entity.pdbx_description
1 polymer ?
#
loop_
_entity_poly.entity_id
_entity_poly.type
_entity_poly.pdbx_seq_one_letter_code
_entity_poly.pdbx_strand_id
1 'polypeptide(L)'
;MEENMFDPQPDIPRIRIDSTHSYQKRESMLEKLNTYYTLAVVIAQLTLGVLGNSLTLVADATRIFADHLELFQYDRAATPGKRLTEIITVGITNVVLFLLFIAFLLTASGRAATMDFDINRMYLLIGTALAMTANTLQTLCHFRTWQRERGYNFTLYTGSKRNQLMHGFVYHFVAYFVLVSSLLIIVNKDYIIADVVTTYITSILILTNISSIGYQLYHEYFSLEHPQDEYEPI
;
A
#
# COMPACT_ATOMS: atom_id res chain seq x y z
N MET A 1 6.60 64.97 7.29
CA MET A 1 6.56 63.91 8.31
C MET A 1 5.09 63.70 8.61
N GLU A 2 4.42 62.64 8.17
CA GLU A 2 4.83 61.27 7.91
C GLU A 2 4.28 60.80 6.54
N GLU A 3 5.15 60.20 5.72
CA GLU A 3 4.74 59.46 4.53
C GLU A 3 4.16 58.11 4.96
N ASN A 4 2.97 57.79 4.44
CA ASN A 4 2.32 56.49 4.60
C ASN A 4 3.20 55.39 4.01
N MET A 5 4.00 54.74 4.84
CA MET A 5 4.79 53.57 4.50
C MET A 5 3.92 52.30 4.67
N PHE A 6 2.97 52.12 3.75
CA PHE A 6 2.40 50.81 3.44
C PHE A 6 2.94 50.43 2.07
N ASP A 7 4.17 49.92 2.06
CA ASP A 7 4.67 49.20 0.89
C ASP A 7 3.74 47.99 0.69
N PRO A 8 3.02 47.85 -0.43
CA PRO A 8 2.34 46.62 -0.74
C PRO A 8 3.41 45.55 -0.88
N GLN A 9 3.43 44.61 0.05
CA GLN A 9 4.29 43.44 0.01
C GLN A 9 4.14 42.83 -1.39
N PRO A 10 5.23 42.65 -2.17
CA PRO A 10 5.11 42.15 -3.52
C PRO A 10 4.40 40.80 -3.46
N ASP A 11 3.39 40.61 -4.33
CA ASP A 11 2.68 39.34 -4.48
C ASP A 11 3.70 38.25 -4.78
N ILE A 12 4.19 37.58 -3.73
CA ILE A 12 5.02 36.40 -3.84
C ILE A 12 4.13 35.39 -4.53
N PRO A 13 4.48 34.89 -5.72
CA PRO A 13 3.65 33.92 -6.42
C PRO A 13 3.51 32.70 -5.51
N ARG A 14 2.32 32.53 -4.93
CA ARG A 14 1.97 31.36 -4.12
C ARG A 14 1.93 30.17 -5.07
N ILE A 15 3.05 29.48 -5.21
CA ILE A 15 3.08 28.20 -5.90
C ILE A 15 2.26 27.27 -5.03
N ARG A 16 1.09 26.86 -5.53
CA ARG A 16 0.31 25.77 -4.95
C ARG A 16 1.21 24.55 -4.96
N ILE A 17 1.78 24.20 -3.81
CA ILE A 17 2.42 22.91 -3.64
C ILE A 17 1.26 21.94 -3.48
N ASP A 18 0.72 21.53 -4.63
CA ASP A 18 -0.08 20.32 -4.72
C ASP A 18 0.74 19.25 -3.99
N SER A 19 0.23 18.82 -2.82
CA SER A 19 0.84 17.77 -1.99
C SER A 19 1.38 16.64 -2.88
N THR A 20 2.43 15.97 -2.44
CA THR A 20 3.12 14.88 -3.15
C THR A 20 2.19 13.74 -3.64
N HIS A 21 0.93 13.72 -3.17
CA HIS A 21 -0.14 12.80 -3.54
C HIS A 21 -1.27 13.41 -4.41
N SER A 22 -1.32 14.73 -4.62
CA SER A 22 -2.58 15.44 -4.93
C SER A 22 -2.94 15.71 -6.39
N TYR A 23 -2.18 15.27 -7.40
CA TYR A 23 -2.70 15.33 -8.77
C TYR A 23 -2.19 14.19 -9.64
N GLN A 24 -2.76 13.00 -9.46
CA GLN A 24 -2.73 12.00 -10.51
C GLN A 24 -3.91 12.25 -11.44
N LYS A 25 -3.59 12.63 -12.69
CA LYS A 25 -4.52 12.75 -13.82
C LYS A 25 -5.50 11.58 -13.81
N ARG A 26 -6.80 11.87 -14.03
CA ARG A 26 -7.95 10.94 -14.11
C ARG A 26 -7.50 9.52 -14.46
N GLU A 27 -7.74 8.57 -13.55
CA GLU A 27 -7.38 7.17 -13.74
C GLU A 27 -7.78 6.69 -15.13
N SER A 28 -6.78 6.19 -15.87
CA SER A 28 -7.02 5.54 -17.15
C SER A 28 -7.91 4.31 -16.94
N MET A 29 -8.69 3.92 -17.96
CA MET A 29 -9.50 2.70 -17.90
C MET A 29 -8.68 1.45 -17.52
N LEU A 30 -7.39 1.43 -17.87
CA LEU A 30 -6.46 0.36 -17.51
C LEU A 30 -6.15 0.33 -16.00
N GLU A 31 -6.00 1.48 -15.36
CA GLU A 31 -5.76 1.57 -13.91
C GLU A 31 -7.01 1.09 -13.14
N LYS A 32 -8.21 1.45 -13.59
CA LYS A 32 -9.47 0.95 -13.02
C LYS A 32 -9.64 -0.56 -13.17
N LEU A 33 -9.36 -1.08 -14.36
CA LEU A 33 -9.41 -2.53 -14.61
C LEU A 33 -8.40 -3.28 -13.74
N ASN A 34 -7.19 -2.73 -13.56
CA ASN A 34 -6.20 -3.30 -12.65
C ASN A 34 -6.69 -3.31 -11.21
N THR A 35 -7.33 -2.24 -10.74
CA THR A 35 -7.93 -2.18 -9.40
C THR A 35 -8.94 -3.31 -9.20
N TYR A 36 -9.91 -3.47 -10.10
CA TYR A 36 -10.91 -4.53 -9.99
C TYR A 36 -10.30 -5.93 -10.07
N TYR A 37 -9.33 -6.12 -10.95
CA TYR A 37 -8.59 -7.39 -11.05
C TYR A 37 -7.84 -7.71 -9.75
N THR A 38 -7.11 -6.74 -9.20
CA THR A 38 -6.35 -6.90 -7.95
C THR A 38 -7.28 -7.28 -6.80
N LEU A 39 -8.41 -6.60 -6.65
CA LEU A 39 -9.41 -6.94 -5.63
C LEU A 39 -10.00 -8.34 -5.81
N ALA A 40 -10.28 -8.75 -7.05
CA ALA A 40 -10.73 -10.11 -7.35
C ALA A 40 -9.66 -11.16 -6.98
N VAL A 41 -8.39 -10.86 -7.25
CA VAL A 41 -7.27 -11.72 -6.85
C VAL A 41 -7.12 -11.80 -5.34
N VAL A 42 -7.26 -10.70 -4.61
CA VAL A 42 -7.24 -10.69 -3.13
C VAL A 42 -8.30 -11.64 -2.58
N ILE A 43 -9.54 -11.55 -3.05
CA ILE A 43 -10.64 -12.41 -2.60
C ILE A 43 -10.33 -13.88 -2.93
N ALA A 44 -9.85 -14.16 -4.14
CA ALA A 44 -9.50 -15.50 -4.57
C ALA A 44 -8.35 -16.08 -3.72
N GLN A 45 -7.29 -15.31 -3.46
CA GLN A 45 -6.18 -15.75 -2.63
C GLN A 45 -6.56 -15.96 -1.18
N LEU A 46 -7.37 -15.08 -0.58
CA LEU A 46 -7.88 -15.29 0.78
C LEU A 46 -8.62 -16.61 0.86
N THR A 47 -9.50 -16.88 -0.11
CA THR A 47 -10.28 -18.12 -0.18
C THR A 47 -9.37 -19.34 -0.35
N LEU A 48 -8.43 -19.29 -1.29
CA LEU A 48 -7.48 -20.38 -1.56
C LEU A 48 -6.50 -20.59 -0.40
N GLY A 49 -6.08 -19.53 0.29
CA GLY A 49 -5.20 -19.60 1.45
C GLY A 49 -5.89 -20.29 2.62
N VAL A 50 -7.16 -19.95 2.89
CA VAL A 50 -7.97 -20.62 3.91
C VAL A 50 -8.22 -22.08 3.55
N LEU A 51 -8.69 -22.37 2.32
CA LEU A 51 -8.92 -23.74 1.85
C LEU A 51 -7.63 -24.56 1.79
N GLY A 52 -6.52 -23.90 1.50
CA GLY A 52 -5.19 -24.49 1.42
C GLY A 52 -4.48 -24.63 2.75
N ASN A 53 -5.03 -24.07 3.82
CA ASN A 53 -4.38 -23.91 5.12
C ASN A 53 -3.01 -23.21 5.03
N SER A 54 -2.77 -22.37 4.02
CA SER A 54 -1.53 -21.60 3.86
C SER A 54 -1.67 -20.22 4.46
N LEU A 55 -0.90 -19.94 5.51
CA LEU A 55 -0.91 -18.63 6.15
C LEU A 55 -0.21 -17.58 5.28
N THR A 56 0.78 -18.01 4.48
CA THR A 56 1.48 -17.15 3.53
C THR A 56 0.53 -16.55 2.50
N LEU A 57 -0.36 -17.34 1.92
CA LEU A 57 -1.32 -16.83 0.94
C LEU A 57 -2.31 -15.83 1.54
N VAL A 58 -2.77 -16.08 2.76
CA VAL A 58 -3.68 -15.16 3.47
C VAL A 58 -2.96 -13.86 3.83
N ALA A 59 -1.70 -13.95 4.26
CA ALA A 59 -0.87 -12.78 4.52
C ALA A 59 -0.57 -11.99 3.25
N ASP A 60 -0.21 -12.64 2.13
CA ASP A 60 0.08 -11.96 0.87
C ASP A 60 -1.16 -11.27 0.29
N ALA A 61 -2.33 -11.91 0.36
CA ALA A 61 -3.58 -11.26 -0.03
C ALA A 61 -3.87 -10.00 0.80
N THR A 62 -3.61 -10.06 2.11
CA THR A 62 -3.76 -8.90 3.01
C THR A 62 -2.76 -7.80 2.67
N ARG A 63 -1.52 -8.17 2.35
CA ARG A 63 -0.47 -7.26 1.89
C ARG A 63 -0.85 -6.58 0.56
N ILE A 64 -1.31 -7.32 -0.44
CA ILE A 64 -1.79 -6.80 -1.73
C ILE A 64 -2.95 -5.82 -1.52
N PHE A 65 -3.88 -6.14 -0.61
CA PHE A 65 -4.97 -5.25 -0.25
C PHE A 65 -4.48 -3.97 0.44
N ALA A 66 -3.51 -4.09 1.35
CA ALA A 66 -2.90 -2.94 2.02
C ALA A 66 -2.15 -2.01 1.02
N ASP A 67 -1.40 -2.57 0.06
CA ASP A 67 -0.79 -1.79 -1.04
C ASP A 67 -1.88 -1.03 -1.82
N HIS A 68 -2.99 -1.70 -2.12
CA HIS A 68 -4.10 -1.10 -2.84
C HIS A 68 -4.73 0.06 -2.05
N LEU A 69 -4.88 -0.10 -0.73
CA LEU A 69 -5.40 0.94 0.16
C LEU A 69 -4.43 2.11 0.32
N GLU A 70 -3.12 1.87 0.31
CA GLU A 70 -2.09 2.93 0.33
C GLU A 70 -2.14 3.83 -0.91
N LEU A 71 -2.60 3.28 -2.04
CA LEU A 71 -2.81 4.03 -3.29
C LEU A 71 -4.16 4.77 -3.33
N PHE A 72 -5.00 4.65 -2.30
CA PHE A 72 -6.30 5.31 -2.26
C PHE A 72 -6.14 6.83 -2.34
N GLN A 73 -6.86 7.45 -3.27
CA GLN A 73 -6.83 8.89 -3.48
C GLN A 73 -8.05 9.53 -2.83
N TYR A 74 -7.82 10.39 -1.83
CA TYR A 74 -8.88 11.17 -1.20
C TYR A 74 -9.43 12.23 -2.15
N ASP A 75 -10.76 12.37 -2.17
CA ASP A 75 -11.43 13.40 -2.98
C ASP A 75 -11.32 14.75 -2.29
N ARG A 76 -10.19 15.44 -2.47
CA ARG A 76 -9.94 16.75 -1.87
C ARG A 76 -10.91 17.85 -2.32
N ALA A 77 -11.61 17.66 -3.44
CA ALA A 77 -12.63 18.60 -3.94
C ALA A 77 -14.03 18.33 -3.36
N ALA A 78 -14.21 17.21 -2.65
CA ALA A 78 -15.48 16.87 -2.02
C ALA A 78 -15.82 17.80 -0.84
N THR A 79 -17.09 17.75 -0.44
CA THR A 79 -17.54 18.41 0.79
C THR A 79 -16.79 17.87 2.02
N PRO A 80 -16.56 18.69 3.06
CA PRO A 80 -15.82 18.26 4.25
C PRO A 80 -16.36 16.98 4.90
N GLY A 81 -17.69 16.79 4.91
CA GLY A 81 -18.31 15.57 5.44
C GLY A 81 -17.99 14.31 4.64
N LYS A 82 -17.92 14.41 3.30
CA LYS A 82 -17.50 13.29 2.44
C LYS A 82 -16.01 12.98 2.66
N ARG A 83 -15.15 14.00 2.70
CA ARG A 83 -13.71 13.83 3.02
C ARG A 83 -13.50 13.16 4.37
N LEU A 84 -14.24 13.59 5.40
CA LEU A 84 -14.19 12.97 6.73
C LEU A 84 -14.63 11.50 6.69
N THR A 85 -15.65 11.18 5.91
CA THR A 85 -16.12 9.80 5.73
C THR A 85 -15.04 8.91 5.09
N GLU A 86 -14.32 9.42 4.08
CA GLU A 86 -13.19 8.73 3.46
C GLU A 86 -12.07 8.49 4.48
N ILE A 87 -11.68 9.52 5.24
CA ILE A 87 -10.67 9.43 6.32
C ILE A 87 -11.07 8.37 7.36
N ILE A 88 -12.30 8.41 7.86
CA ILE A 88 -12.79 7.43 8.85
C ILE A 88 -12.79 6.01 8.25
N THR A 89 -13.23 5.85 7.01
CA THR A 89 -13.29 4.55 6.34
C THR A 89 -11.90 3.93 6.19
N VAL A 90 -10.93 4.71 5.70
CA VAL A 90 -9.55 4.25 5.56
C VAL A 90 -8.92 4.03 6.94
N GLY A 91 -9.22 4.88 7.92
CA GLY A 91 -8.77 4.74 9.31
C GLY A 91 -9.23 3.44 9.97
N ILE A 92 -10.52 3.11 9.90
CA ILE A 92 -11.06 1.84 10.38
C ILE A 92 -10.38 0.67 9.68
N THR A 93 -10.23 0.75 8.36
CA THR A 93 -9.56 -0.30 7.58
C THR A 93 -8.10 -0.49 8.02
N ASN A 94 -7.38 0.60 8.31
CA ASN A 94 -6.01 0.55 8.78
C ASN A 94 -5.89 -0.10 10.18
N VAL A 95 -6.86 0.16 11.07
CA VAL A 95 -6.95 -0.54 12.37
C VAL A 95 -7.19 -2.03 12.17
N VAL A 96 -8.07 -2.42 11.26
CA VAL A 96 -8.32 -3.84 10.93
C VAL A 96 -7.04 -4.51 10.40
N LEU A 97 -6.30 -3.83 9.52
CA LEU A 97 -5.00 -4.33 9.04
C LEU A 97 -4.01 -4.56 10.19
N PHE A 98 -3.97 -3.65 11.17
CA PHE A 98 -3.12 -3.81 12.35
C PHE A 98 -3.50 -5.01 13.21
N LEU A 99 -4.80 -5.26 13.40
CA LEU A 99 -5.28 -6.45 14.09
C LEU A 99 -4.91 -7.73 13.32
N LEU A 100 -5.04 -7.72 11.99
CA LEU A 100 -4.63 -8.84 11.13
C LEU A 100 -3.13 -9.08 11.21
N PHE A 101 -2.30 -8.02 11.21
CA PHE A 101 -0.86 -8.13 11.42
C PHE A 101 -0.53 -8.86 12.73
N ILE A 102 -1.15 -8.47 13.85
CA ILE A 102 -0.95 -9.17 15.14
C ILE A 102 -1.41 -10.63 15.04
N ALA A 103 -2.56 -10.88 14.42
CA ALA A 103 -3.08 -12.23 14.24
C ALA A 103 -2.10 -13.10 13.44
N PHE A 104 -1.52 -12.60 12.35
CA PHE A 104 -0.51 -13.33 11.59
C PHE A 104 0.72 -13.67 12.42
N LEU A 105 1.24 -12.73 13.22
CA LEU A 105 2.37 -13.00 14.09
C LEU A 105 2.06 -14.11 15.11
N LEU A 106 0.89 -14.05 15.74
CA LEU A 106 0.48 -15.04 16.73
C LEU A 106 0.24 -16.41 16.08
N THR A 107 -0.48 -16.48 14.95
CA THR A 107 -0.75 -17.73 14.25
C THR A 107 0.53 -18.34 13.66
N ALA A 108 1.42 -17.53 13.08
CA ALA A 108 2.72 -18.00 12.59
C ALA A 108 3.57 -18.55 13.75
N SER A 109 3.57 -17.88 14.90
CA SER A 109 4.30 -18.34 16.09
C SER A 109 3.72 -19.66 16.64
N GLY A 110 2.39 -19.79 16.66
CA GLY A 110 1.72 -21.04 17.03
C GLY A 110 2.11 -22.19 16.10
N ARG A 111 2.08 -21.96 14.78
CA ARG A 111 2.54 -22.94 13.77
C ARG A 111 4.02 -23.26 13.90
N ALA A 112 4.86 -22.27 14.20
CA ALA A 112 6.29 -22.46 14.40
C ALA A 112 6.60 -23.36 15.60
N ALA A 113 5.81 -23.22 16.67
CA ALA A 113 6.01 -23.97 17.91
C ALA A 113 5.63 -25.46 17.76
N THR A 114 4.57 -25.76 17.03
CA THR A 114 4.08 -27.15 16.89
C THR A 114 4.60 -27.85 15.65
N MET A 115 4.79 -27.13 14.55
CA MET A 115 5.00 -27.67 13.19
C MET A 115 3.97 -28.75 12.79
N ASP A 116 2.84 -28.78 13.48
CA ASP A 116 1.79 -29.78 13.30
C ASP A 116 0.67 -29.19 12.45
N PHE A 117 0.96 -29.05 11.15
CA PHE A 117 0.01 -28.60 10.16
C PHE A 117 0.44 -29.11 8.78
N ASP A 118 -0.54 -29.25 7.88
CA ASP A 118 -0.29 -29.57 6.48
C ASP A 118 -0.89 -28.48 5.58
N ILE A 119 -0.31 -28.33 4.40
CA ILE A 119 -0.72 -27.35 3.41
C ILE A 119 -1.16 -28.08 2.15
N ASN A 120 -2.36 -27.77 1.68
CA ASN A 120 -2.83 -28.31 0.41
C ASN A 120 -2.08 -27.65 -0.76
N ARG A 121 -1.12 -28.40 -1.31
CA ARG A 121 -0.24 -27.94 -2.40
C ARG A 121 -0.97 -27.54 -3.67
N MET A 122 -2.16 -28.08 -3.95
CA MET A 122 -2.94 -27.69 -5.13
C MET A 122 -3.49 -26.26 -4.96
N TYR A 123 -4.10 -25.96 -3.81
CA TYR A 123 -4.56 -24.60 -3.52
C TYR A 123 -3.41 -23.62 -3.38
N LEU A 124 -2.28 -24.06 -2.80
CA LEU A 124 -1.05 -23.26 -2.75
C LEU A 124 -0.58 -22.88 -4.15
N LEU A 125 -0.46 -23.84 -5.08
CA LEU A 125 -0.03 -23.59 -6.45
C LEU A 125 -0.93 -22.58 -7.17
N ILE A 126 -2.25 -22.76 -7.10
CA ILE A 126 -3.22 -21.88 -7.77
C ILE A 126 -3.16 -20.47 -7.14
N GLY A 127 -3.13 -20.39 -5.81
CA GLY A 127 -3.06 -19.13 -5.09
C GLY A 127 -1.79 -18.35 -5.41
N THR A 128 -0.65 -19.02 -5.45
CA THR A 128 0.65 -18.42 -5.78
C THR A 128 0.70 -17.95 -7.23
N ALA A 129 0.14 -18.70 -8.18
CA ALA A 129 0.06 -18.26 -9.57
C ALA A 129 -0.75 -16.95 -9.70
N LEU A 130 -1.89 -16.84 -9.01
CA LEU A 130 -2.69 -15.62 -8.97
C LEU A 130 -1.97 -14.46 -8.26
N ALA A 131 -1.20 -14.76 -7.20
CA ALA A 131 -0.37 -13.76 -6.53
C ALA A 131 0.69 -13.17 -7.44
N MET A 132 1.37 -14.00 -8.21
CA MET A 132 2.41 -13.52 -9.12
C MET A 132 1.84 -12.63 -10.22
N THR A 133 0.63 -12.92 -10.73
CA THR A 133 0.00 -12.06 -11.74
C THR A 133 -0.41 -10.70 -11.15
N ALA A 134 -1.01 -10.67 -9.95
CA ALA A 134 -1.34 -9.42 -9.28
C ALA A 134 -0.10 -8.59 -8.90
N ASN A 135 0.91 -9.21 -8.29
CA ASN A 135 2.16 -8.55 -7.90
C ASN A 135 2.90 -7.98 -9.12
N THR A 136 2.94 -8.72 -10.23
CA THR A 136 3.52 -8.23 -11.50
C THR A 136 2.76 -7.01 -12.01
N LEU A 137 1.42 -7.07 -12.03
CA LEU A 137 0.60 -5.98 -12.55
C LEU A 137 0.66 -4.72 -11.68
N GLN A 138 0.65 -4.88 -10.34
CA GLN A 138 0.91 -3.79 -9.40
C GLN A 138 2.29 -3.18 -9.62
N THR A 139 3.34 -4.01 -9.74
CA THR A 139 4.71 -3.53 -10.03
C THR A 139 4.75 -2.68 -11.30
N LEU A 140 4.10 -3.14 -12.37
CA LEU A 140 4.03 -2.39 -13.63
C LEU A 140 3.28 -1.06 -13.47
N CYS A 141 2.21 -1.02 -12.68
CA CYS A 141 1.49 0.22 -12.36
C CYS A 141 2.34 1.20 -11.54
N HIS A 142 3.08 0.73 -10.54
CA HIS A 142 4.03 1.55 -9.79
C HIS A 142 5.15 2.05 -10.68
N PHE A 143 5.71 1.21 -11.55
CA PHE A 143 6.74 1.60 -12.50
C PHE A 143 6.24 2.63 -13.51
N ARG A 144 5.04 2.46 -14.06
CA ARG A 144 4.41 3.44 -14.95
C ARG A 144 4.17 4.77 -14.25
N THR A 145 3.73 4.75 -13.00
CA THR A 145 3.57 5.95 -12.17
C THR A 145 4.91 6.62 -11.92
N TRP A 146 5.95 5.84 -11.66
CA TRP A 146 7.33 6.31 -11.54
C TRP A 146 7.90 6.86 -12.85
N GLN A 147 7.41 6.46 -14.03
CA GLN A 147 7.83 7.04 -15.31
C GLN A 147 7.11 8.33 -15.68
N ARG A 148 5.95 8.64 -15.08
CA ARG A 148 5.19 9.86 -15.41
C ARG A 148 5.99 11.12 -15.04
N GLU A 149 6.13 12.05 -15.98
CA GLU A 149 6.66 13.39 -15.70
C GLU A 149 5.73 14.10 -14.71
N ARG A 150 6.33 14.70 -13.68
CA ARG A 150 5.62 15.53 -12.70
C ARG A 150 6.32 16.88 -12.64
N GLY A 151 5.56 17.97 -12.69
CA GLY A 151 6.08 19.32 -12.56
C GLY A 151 6.41 19.62 -11.11
N TYR A 152 7.65 19.36 -10.69
CA TYR A 152 8.12 19.60 -9.31
C TYR A 152 9.47 20.32 -9.30
N ASN A 153 9.79 20.96 -8.17
CA ASN A 153 11.17 21.32 -7.82
C ASN A 153 12.06 20.07 -7.79
N PHE A 154 13.30 20.17 -8.31
CA PHE A 154 14.21 19.04 -8.55
C PHE A 154 14.50 18.16 -7.32
N THR A 155 14.55 18.74 -6.12
CA THR A 155 14.79 18.05 -4.85
C THR A 155 13.58 17.24 -4.37
N LEU A 156 12.37 17.79 -4.46
CA LEU A 156 11.12 17.07 -4.18
C LEU A 156 10.84 15.97 -5.22
N TYR A 157 11.19 16.24 -6.48
CA TYR A 157 11.13 15.27 -7.58
C TYR A 157 12.00 14.04 -7.31
N THR A 158 13.27 14.24 -6.95
CA THR A 158 14.21 13.15 -6.67
C THR A 158 13.83 12.34 -5.43
N GLY A 159 13.36 12.98 -4.36
CA GLY A 159 12.87 12.31 -3.15
C GLY A 159 11.63 11.45 -3.40
N SER A 160 10.62 12.00 -4.10
CA SER A 160 9.37 11.29 -4.43
C SER A 160 9.62 10.10 -5.35
N LYS A 161 10.44 10.27 -6.40
CA LYS A 161 10.81 9.18 -7.33
C LYS A 161 11.60 8.08 -6.62
N ARG A 162 12.52 8.44 -5.73
CA ARG A 162 13.27 7.46 -4.92
C ARG A 162 12.33 6.66 -4.02
N ASN A 163 11.38 7.31 -3.35
CA ASN A 163 10.44 6.62 -2.49
C ASN A 163 9.52 5.67 -3.27
N GLN A 164 9.01 6.11 -4.44
CA GLN A 164 8.21 5.25 -5.32
C GLN A 164 9.01 4.08 -5.90
N LEU A 165 10.29 4.28 -6.22
CA LEU A 165 11.16 3.23 -6.71
C LEU A 165 11.52 2.25 -5.59
N MET A 166 11.81 2.73 -4.38
CA MET A 166 12.04 1.87 -3.21
C MET A 166 10.78 1.09 -2.85
N HIS A 167 9.60 1.71 -2.87
CA HIS A 167 8.33 1.03 -2.64
C HIS A 167 8.10 -0.04 -3.73
N GLY A 168 8.07 0.36 -5.01
CA GLY A 168 7.82 -0.58 -6.11
C GLY A 168 8.86 -1.69 -6.25
N PHE A 169 10.15 -1.39 -6.03
CA PHE A 169 11.21 -2.39 -6.15
C PHE A 169 11.30 -3.28 -4.91
N VAL A 170 11.39 -2.71 -3.71
CA VAL A 170 11.59 -3.51 -2.49
C VAL A 170 10.31 -4.25 -2.10
N TYR A 171 9.14 -3.63 -2.15
CA TYR A 171 7.90 -4.29 -1.70
C TYR A 171 7.48 -5.41 -2.64
N HIS A 172 7.49 -5.15 -3.95
CA HIS A 172 7.09 -6.19 -4.90
C HIS A 172 8.17 -7.25 -5.11
N PHE A 173 9.48 -6.92 -5.00
CA PHE A 173 10.52 -7.95 -5.04
C PHE A 173 10.43 -8.87 -3.83
N VAL A 174 10.16 -8.32 -2.63
CA VAL A 174 9.94 -9.14 -1.44
C VAL A 174 8.66 -9.97 -1.54
N ALA A 175 7.65 -9.52 -2.29
CA ALA A 175 6.45 -10.32 -2.57
C ALA A 175 6.76 -11.61 -3.36
N TYR A 176 7.88 -11.70 -4.09
CA TYR A 176 8.31 -12.95 -4.73
C TYR A 176 8.83 -14.00 -3.73
N PHE A 177 9.05 -13.66 -2.45
CA PHE A 177 9.33 -14.68 -1.43
C PHE A 177 8.15 -15.64 -1.24
N VAL A 178 6.91 -15.20 -1.49
CA VAL A 178 5.72 -16.06 -1.52
C VAL A 178 5.87 -17.13 -2.60
N LEU A 179 6.40 -16.78 -3.78
CA LEU A 179 6.68 -17.75 -4.84
C LEU A 179 7.75 -18.74 -4.42
N VAL A 180 8.88 -18.27 -3.90
CA VAL A 180 9.99 -19.14 -3.47
C VAL A 180 9.52 -20.11 -2.38
N SER A 181 8.81 -19.62 -1.38
CA SER A 181 8.23 -20.43 -0.30
C SER A 181 7.26 -21.47 -0.82
N SER A 182 6.36 -21.07 -1.71
CA SER A 182 5.38 -21.96 -2.31
C SER A 182 6.06 -23.07 -3.11
N LEU A 183 7.08 -22.73 -3.90
CA LEU A 183 7.85 -23.71 -4.67
C LEU A 183 8.57 -24.70 -3.76
N LEU A 184 9.17 -24.24 -2.65
CA LEU A 184 9.79 -25.13 -1.66
C LEU A 184 8.79 -26.15 -1.12
N ILE A 185 7.60 -25.70 -0.69
CA ILE A 185 6.55 -26.57 -0.14
C ILE A 185 5.96 -27.51 -1.20
N ILE A 186 5.78 -27.03 -2.44
CA ILE A 186 5.27 -27.83 -3.55
C ILE A 186 6.25 -28.97 -3.89
N VAL A 187 7.53 -28.65 -4.00
CA VAL A 187 8.60 -29.62 -4.34
C VAL A 187 8.83 -30.60 -3.21
N ASN A 188 8.93 -30.13 -1.97
CA ASN A 188 9.06 -30.98 -0.80
C ASN A 188 8.22 -30.45 0.37
N LYS A 189 7.27 -31.27 0.81
CA LYS A 189 6.36 -30.97 1.91
C LYS A 189 7.09 -30.70 3.23
N ASP A 190 8.30 -31.21 3.43
CA ASP A 190 9.05 -31.02 4.67
C ASP A 190 9.46 -29.55 4.88
N TYR A 191 9.38 -28.71 3.84
CA TYR A 191 9.58 -27.27 3.92
C TYR A 191 8.34 -26.49 4.36
N ILE A 192 7.38 -27.07 5.08
CA ILE A 192 6.22 -26.34 5.66
C ILE A 192 6.64 -25.12 6.49
N ILE A 193 7.84 -25.12 7.07
CA ILE A 193 8.42 -23.97 7.78
C ILE A 193 8.57 -22.73 6.89
N ALA A 194 8.68 -22.90 5.57
CA ALA A 194 8.72 -21.78 4.64
C ALA A 194 7.43 -20.95 4.67
N ASP A 195 6.26 -21.57 4.95
CA ASP A 195 4.99 -20.86 5.11
C ASP A 195 5.03 -19.92 6.32
N VAL A 196 5.63 -20.39 7.41
CA VAL A 196 5.78 -19.60 8.65
C VAL A 196 6.75 -18.44 8.43
N VAL A 197 7.95 -18.71 7.91
CA VAL A 197 8.98 -17.68 7.68
C VAL A 197 8.47 -16.61 6.73
N THR A 198 7.79 -17.01 5.65
CA THR A 198 7.27 -16.07 4.66
C THR A 198 6.10 -15.26 5.21
N THR A 199 5.28 -15.85 6.08
CA THR A 199 4.26 -15.10 6.82
C THR A 199 4.87 -13.99 7.66
N TYR A 200 5.98 -14.25 8.39
CA TYR A 200 6.65 -13.20 9.17
C TYR A 200 7.17 -12.06 8.29
N ILE A 201 7.86 -12.40 7.19
CA ILE A 201 8.38 -11.41 6.23
C ILE A 201 7.23 -10.57 5.67
N THR A 202 6.14 -11.23 5.24
CA THR A 202 4.95 -10.57 4.69
C THR A 202 4.25 -9.70 5.73
N SER A 203 4.22 -10.11 6.99
CA SER A 203 3.64 -9.33 8.09
C SER A 203 4.40 -8.02 8.33
N ILE A 204 5.74 -8.02 8.17
CA ILE A 204 6.54 -6.78 8.24
C ILE A 204 6.18 -5.83 7.10
N LEU A 205 5.93 -6.35 5.89
CA LEU A 205 5.46 -5.51 4.78
C LEU A 205 4.08 -4.91 5.07
N ILE A 206 3.15 -5.70 5.61
CA ILE A 206 1.83 -5.21 6.05
C ILE A 206 2.00 -4.09 7.08
N LEU A 207 2.88 -4.25 8.08
CA LEU A 207 3.16 -3.22 9.08
C LEU A 207 3.67 -1.91 8.45
N THR A 208 4.48 -2.02 7.40
CA THR A 208 4.95 -0.80 6.75
C THR A 208 3.84 -0.10 5.97
N ASN A 209 2.95 -0.84 5.30
CA ASN A 209 1.78 -0.25 4.66
C ASN A 209 0.88 0.41 5.69
N ILE A 210 0.66 -0.22 6.85
CA ILE A 210 -0.11 0.36 7.96
C ILE A 210 0.48 1.71 8.40
N SER A 211 1.81 1.76 8.51
CA SER A 211 2.54 2.97 8.90
C SER A 211 2.42 4.07 7.84
N SER A 212 2.55 3.71 6.56
CA SER A 212 2.39 4.63 5.43
C SER A 212 0.97 5.20 5.34
N ILE A 213 -0.05 4.32 5.40
CA ILE A 213 -1.47 4.71 5.42
C ILE A 213 -1.77 5.61 6.63
N GLY A 214 -1.23 5.27 7.81
CA GLY A 214 -1.38 6.07 9.02
C GLY A 214 -0.80 7.48 8.87
N TYR A 215 0.37 7.60 8.24
CA TYR A 215 0.97 8.89 7.93
C TYR A 215 0.10 9.71 6.96
N GLN A 216 -0.42 9.09 5.90
CA GLN A 216 -1.32 9.76 4.95
C GLN A 216 -2.64 10.22 5.61
N LEU A 217 -3.23 9.39 6.46
CA LEU A 217 -4.44 9.71 7.23
C LEU A 217 -4.23 10.93 8.13
N TYR A 218 -3.09 11.00 8.82
CA TYR A 218 -2.74 12.13 9.67
C TYR A 218 -2.69 13.43 8.86
N HIS A 219 -2.02 13.43 7.71
CA HIS A 219 -1.92 14.61 6.84
C HIS A 219 -3.26 15.03 6.24
N GLU A 220 -4.08 14.08 5.80
CA GLU A 220 -5.40 14.40 5.25
C GLU A 220 -6.34 14.96 6.33
N TYR A 221 -6.32 14.38 7.53
CA TYR A 221 -7.05 14.93 8.68
C TYR A 221 -6.57 16.34 9.03
N PHE A 222 -5.25 16.54 9.13
CA PHE A 222 -4.68 17.85 9.43
C PHE A 222 -5.08 18.90 8.39
N SER A 223 -5.04 18.56 7.08
CA SER A 223 -5.45 19.44 5.99
C SER A 223 -6.95 19.80 6.03
N LEU A 224 -7.79 18.91 6.58
CA LEU A 224 -9.22 19.14 6.73
C LEU A 224 -9.49 20.12 7.88
N GLU A 225 -8.73 20.04 8.97
CA GLU A 225 -8.82 20.95 10.11
C GLU A 225 -8.15 22.32 9.84
N HIS A 226 -7.08 22.35 9.03
CA HIS A 226 -6.27 23.55 8.77
C HIS A 226 -6.15 23.84 7.25
N PRO A 227 -7.21 24.34 6.59
CA PRO A 227 -7.23 24.51 5.12
C PRO A 227 -6.26 25.57 4.57
N GLN A 228 -5.65 26.40 5.43
CA GLN A 228 -4.88 27.59 5.04
C GLN A 228 -3.35 27.40 5.07
N ASP A 229 -2.84 26.31 5.68
CA ASP A 229 -1.41 26.11 5.93
C ASP A 229 -0.67 25.29 4.85
N GLU A 230 -1.32 24.94 3.72
CA GLU A 230 -0.65 24.26 2.58
C GLU A 230 0.29 25.18 1.76
N TYR A 231 0.50 26.43 2.17
CA TYR A 231 1.46 27.35 1.55
C TYR A 231 2.65 27.59 2.50
N GLU A 232 3.77 26.93 2.25
CA GLU A 232 5.04 27.39 2.84
C GLU A 232 5.39 28.77 2.24
N PRO A 233 5.73 29.77 3.06
CA PRO A 233 6.36 30.99 2.57
C PRO A 233 7.78 30.66 2.08
N ILE A 234 8.11 31.17 0.88
CA ILE A 234 9.44 31.05 0.24
C ILE A 234 10.48 31.86 1.01
#